data_AF-A0A6L6X6D9-F1
#
_entry.id   AF-A0A6L6X6D9-F1
#
_cell.length_a   1.000
_cell.length_b   1.000
_cell.length_c   1.000
_cell.angle_alpha   90.00
_cell.angle_beta   90.00
_cell.angle_gamma   90.00
#
_symmetry.space_group_name_H-M   'P 1'
#
loop_
_entity.id
_entity.type
_entity.pdbx_description
1 polymer ?
#
loop_
_entity_poly.entity_id
_entity_poly.type
_entity_poly.pdbx_seq_one_letter_code
_entity_poly.pdbx_strand_id
1 'polypeptide(L)'
;MQNERLRAAMAAGGWTYAALARAVEVDPKSVERWVNLGRTPRRASALEAAEALGEDVHALWPALRQARAARGISPELMALYEQRADIPVSTFVDLMTQARERIEVLVYAAVFLHEAYPRLNDLLRERAADGCTVRIAVGDAESSNVQARGQEERFGHGIESRCRLALMHYRPLVGVPGIELRTHGTTLYNSLYRADDQLLVNAHVWGANAYGAPVWHLRRNGEGGMFDTYGQSFDAVWATAEPVQQEE
;
A
#
# COMPACT_ATOMS: atom_id res chain seq x y z
N MET A 1 -12.42 2.65 -37.12
CA MET A 1 -13.76 2.91 -36.53
C MET A 1 -13.90 4.43 -36.41
N GLN A 2 -15.05 5.00 -36.76
CA GLN A 2 -15.24 6.46 -36.69
C GLN A 2 -15.20 6.96 -35.24
N ASN A 3 -14.71 8.18 -35.01
CA ASN A 3 -14.72 8.80 -33.69
C ASN A 3 -16.04 9.54 -33.47
N GLU A 4 -17.06 8.81 -33.02
CA GLU A 4 -18.42 9.35 -32.81
C GLU A 4 -18.46 10.46 -31.75
N ARG A 5 -17.59 10.40 -30.73
CA ARG A 5 -17.53 11.43 -29.68
C ARG A 5 -17.00 12.76 -30.22
N LEU A 6 -15.91 12.71 -30.99
CA LEU A 6 -15.38 13.90 -31.66
C LEU A 6 -16.40 14.47 -32.65
N ARG A 7 -17.09 13.61 -33.42
CA ARG A 7 -18.16 14.04 -34.32
C ARG A 7 -19.28 14.77 -33.58
N ALA A 8 -19.76 14.19 -32.47
CA ALA A 8 -20.84 14.77 -31.68
C ALA A 8 -20.44 16.13 -31.07
N ALA A 9 -19.23 16.22 -30.49
CA ALA A 9 -18.71 17.48 -29.93
C ALA A 9 -18.59 18.57 -31.00
N MET A 10 -18.07 18.23 -32.19
CA MET A 10 -17.97 19.17 -33.29
C MET A 10 -19.34 19.64 -33.77
N ALA A 11 -20.32 18.73 -33.90
CA ALA A 11 -21.67 19.07 -34.31
C ALA A 11 -22.39 19.97 -33.28
N ALA A 12 -22.25 19.67 -31.99
CA ALA A 12 -22.86 20.45 -30.91
C ALA A 12 -22.31 21.89 -30.83
N GLY A 13 -21.01 22.07 -31.07
CA GLY A 13 -20.36 23.39 -31.09
C GLY A 13 -20.36 24.10 -32.44
N GLY A 14 -21.00 23.55 -33.48
CA GLY A 14 -21.02 24.14 -34.82
C GLY A 14 -19.65 24.16 -35.52
N TRP A 15 -18.73 23.28 -35.11
CA TRP A 15 -17.37 23.22 -35.65
C TRP A 15 -17.33 22.54 -37.01
N THR A 16 -16.68 23.19 -37.98
CA THR A 16 -16.29 22.56 -39.24
C THR A 16 -14.89 21.98 -39.14
N TYR A 17 -14.55 21.00 -39.99
CA TYR A 17 -13.17 20.46 -40.05
C TYR A 17 -12.13 21.57 -40.29
N ALA A 18 -12.45 22.54 -41.15
CA ALA A 18 -11.57 23.68 -41.42
C ALA A 18 -11.43 24.64 -40.23
N ALA A 19 -12.50 24.85 -39.45
CA ALA A 19 -12.46 25.73 -38.27
C ALA A 19 -11.61 25.13 -37.15
N LEU A 20 -11.81 23.84 -36.84
CA LEU A 20 -11.00 23.15 -35.83
C LEU A 20 -9.54 23.02 -36.28
N ALA A 21 -9.31 22.78 -37.57
CA ALA A 21 -7.96 22.71 -38.13
C ALA A 21 -7.19 24.03 -37.99
N ARG A 22 -7.86 25.17 -38.20
CA ARG A 22 -7.26 26.50 -37.96
C ARG A 22 -6.97 26.74 -36.48
N ALA A 23 -7.87 26.35 -35.58
CA ALA A 23 -7.70 26.54 -34.14
C ALA A 23 -6.51 25.76 -33.57
N VAL A 24 -6.16 24.63 -34.19
CA VAL A 24 -5.14 23.68 -33.74
C VAL A 24 -3.91 23.72 -34.67
N GLU A 25 -3.87 24.65 -35.62
CA GLU A 25 -2.78 24.82 -36.60
C GLU A 25 -2.38 23.53 -37.36
N VAL A 26 -3.38 22.73 -37.75
CA VAL A 26 -3.19 21.50 -38.53
C VAL A 26 -3.86 21.58 -39.89
N ASP A 27 -3.53 20.64 -40.79
CA ASP A 27 -4.22 20.49 -42.06
C ASP A 27 -5.67 19.99 -41.86
N PRO A 28 -6.69 20.55 -42.56
CA PRO A 28 -8.09 20.11 -42.44
C PRO A 28 -8.33 18.62 -42.69
N LYS A 29 -7.51 17.98 -43.54
CA LYS A 29 -7.56 16.55 -43.80
C LYS A 29 -7.11 15.74 -42.58
N SER A 30 -6.32 16.32 -41.68
CA SER A 30 -5.95 15.69 -40.41
C SER A 30 -7.17 15.56 -39.50
N VAL A 31 -7.96 16.64 -39.35
CA VAL A 31 -9.20 16.63 -38.58
C VAL A 31 -10.22 15.67 -39.19
N GLU A 32 -10.38 15.68 -40.51
CA GLU A 32 -11.23 14.73 -41.21
C GLU A 32 -10.85 13.28 -40.90
N ARG A 33 -9.54 12.97 -40.87
CA ARG A 33 -9.05 11.63 -40.51
C ARG A 33 -9.26 11.30 -39.03
N TRP A 34 -9.21 12.29 -38.12
CA TRP A 34 -9.53 12.06 -36.70
C TRP A 34 -10.98 11.63 -36.53
N VAL A 35 -11.90 12.28 -37.25
CA VAL A 35 -13.34 11.99 -37.18
C VAL A 35 -13.70 10.72 -37.94
N ASN A 36 -13.36 10.64 -39.23
CA ASN A 36 -13.86 9.59 -40.13
C ASN A 36 -13.08 8.28 -40.03
N LEU A 37 -11.78 8.35 -39.74
CA LEU A 37 -10.94 7.15 -39.64
C LEU A 37 -10.64 6.77 -38.19
N GLY A 38 -11.05 7.60 -37.22
CA GLY A 38 -10.72 7.43 -35.81
C GLY A 38 -9.23 7.58 -35.52
N ARG A 39 -8.50 8.32 -36.36
CA ARG A 39 -7.05 8.47 -36.18
C ARG A 39 -6.76 9.31 -34.93
N THR A 40 -5.87 8.82 -34.09
CA THR A 40 -5.41 9.56 -32.91
C THR A 40 -4.39 10.64 -33.33
N PRO A 41 -4.60 11.92 -32.98
CA PRO A 41 -3.63 12.99 -33.16
C PRO A 41 -2.36 12.81 -32.31
N ARG A 42 -1.33 13.61 -32.61
CA ARG A 42 -0.23 13.81 -31.66
C ARG A 42 -0.76 14.50 -30.39
N ARG A 43 -0.12 14.26 -29.25
CA ARG A 43 -0.58 14.72 -27.94
C ARG A 43 -0.84 16.23 -27.88
N ALA A 44 0.06 17.05 -28.42
CA ALA A 44 -0.11 18.51 -28.43
C ALA A 44 -1.39 18.93 -29.16
N SER A 45 -1.53 18.53 -30.42
CA SER A 45 -2.73 18.82 -31.23
C SER A 45 -4.01 18.24 -30.63
N ALA A 46 -3.94 17.12 -29.91
CA ALA A 46 -5.10 16.55 -29.24
C ALA A 46 -5.58 17.42 -28.07
N LEU A 47 -4.64 17.97 -27.29
CA LEU A 47 -4.93 18.85 -26.16
C LEU A 47 -5.54 20.16 -26.64
N GLU A 48 -4.91 20.80 -27.62
CA GLU A 48 -5.42 22.04 -28.25
C GLU A 48 -6.80 21.84 -28.88
N ALA A 49 -7.02 20.70 -29.55
CA ALA A 49 -8.33 20.38 -30.12
C ALA A 49 -9.39 20.14 -29.04
N ALA A 50 -9.04 19.46 -27.95
CA ALA A 50 -9.95 19.22 -26.84
C ALA A 50 -10.31 20.53 -26.11
N GLU A 51 -9.32 21.40 -25.91
CA GLU A 51 -9.51 22.74 -25.35
C GLU A 51 -10.42 23.60 -26.23
N ALA A 52 -10.17 23.64 -27.55
CA ALA A 52 -11.02 24.37 -28.49
C ALA A 52 -12.48 23.87 -28.49
N LEU A 53 -12.68 22.56 -28.31
CA LEU A 53 -14.00 21.94 -28.25
C LEU A 53 -14.64 21.98 -26.86
N GLY A 54 -13.91 22.41 -25.81
CA GLY A 54 -14.40 22.39 -24.43
C GLY A 54 -14.61 20.98 -23.85
N GLU A 55 -13.88 19.99 -24.35
CA GLU A 55 -14.05 18.58 -24.03
C GLU A 55 -12.81 17.99 -23.34
N ASP A 56 -12.99 16.88 -22.63
CA ASP A 56 -11.84 16.13 -22.09
C ASP A 56 -11.11 15.38 -23.22
N VAL A 57 -9.79 15.57 -23.31
CA VAL A 57 -8.95 14.95 -24.35
C VAL A 57 -9.01 13.42 -24.34
N HIS A 58 -9.21 12.80 -23.16
CA HIS A 58 -9.31 11.35 -23.03
C HIS A 58 -10.72 10.83 -23.30
N ALA A 59 -11.74 11.68 -23.21
CA ALA A 59 -13.09 11.38 -23.68
C ALA A 59 -13.12 11.35 -25.22
N LEU A 60 -12.45 12.30 -25.89
CA LEU A 60 -12.35 12.38 -27.35
C LEU A 60 -11.40 11.31 -27.93
N TRP A 61 -10.26 11.07 -27.29
CA TRP A 61 -9.28 10.07 -27.72
C TRP A 61 -8.83 9.20 -26.54
N PRO A 62 -9.58 8.13 -26.20
CA PRO A 62 -9.21 7.22 -25.12
C PRO A 62 -7.82 6.59 -25.28
N ALA A 63 -7.36 6.41 -26.52
CA ALA A 63 -6.01 5.90 -26.82
C ALA A 63 -4.87 6.82 -26.38
N LEU A 64 -5.13 8.10 -26.07
CA LEU A 64 -4.16 9.02 -25.48
C LEU A 64 -4.04 8.89 -23.97
N ARG A 65 -4.88 8.08 -23.32
CA ARG A 65 -4.58 7.60 -21.98
C ARG A 65 -3.32 6.76 -22.09
N GLN A 66 -2.17 7.36 -21.80
CA GLN A 66 -1.02 6.58 -21.42
C GLN A 66 -1.44 5.84 -20.15
N ALA A 67 -1.49 4.51 -20.19
CA ALA A 67 -1.19 3.78 -18.97
C ALA A 67 0.10 4.41 -18.47
N ARG A 68 0.08 5.00 -17.27
CA ARG A 68 1.30 5.50 -16.64
C ARG A 68 2.27 4.35 -16.78
N ALA A 69 3.33 4.51 -17.59
CA ALA A 69 4.32 3.47 -17.75
C ALA A 69 4.64 3.03 -16.33
N ALA A 70 4.54 1.73 -16.03
CA ALA A 70 4.97 1.24 -14.73
C ALA A 70 6.33 1.90 -14.49
N ARG A 71 6.45 2.78 -13.49
CA ARG A 71 7.75 3.34 -13.13
C ARG A 71 8.62 2.11 -12.96
N GLY A 72 9.77 2.05 -13.66
CA GLY A 72 10.61 0.86 -13.67
C GLY A 72 10.83 0.31 -12.26
N ILE A 73 10.93 1.21 -11.27
CA ILE A 73 10.86 0.95 -9.84
C ILE A 73 10.18 2.16 -9.14
N SER A 74 9.29 1.95 -8.17
CA SER A 74 8.76 3.04 -7.33
C SER A 74 9.89 3.69 -6.54
N PRO A 75 9.99 5.02 -6.44
CA PRO A 75 11.04 5.66 -5.63
C PRO A 75 10.87 5.40 -4.12
N GLU A 76 9.73 4.86 -3.69
CA GLU A 76 9.53 4.39 -2.32
C GLU A 76 10.16 3.02 -2.06
N LEU A 77 10.41 2.20 -3.10
CA LEU A 77 10.95 0.85 -2.91
C LEU A 77 12.46 0.91 -2.66
N MET A 78 12.86 0.63 -1.41
CA MET A 78 14.27 0.55 -1.00
C MET A 78 14.84 -0.83 -1.27
N ALA A 79 14.06 -1.88 -1.01
CA ALA A 79 14.46 -3.27 -1.26
C ALA A 79 13.23 -4.14 -1.50
N LEU A 80 13.42 -5.20 -2.30
CA LEU A 80 12.49 -6.31 -2.44
C LEU A 80 13.25 -7.58 -2.08
N TYR A 81 12.78 -8.28 -1.06
CA TYR A 81 13.30 -9.57 -0.61
C TYR A 81 12.40 -10.68 -1.15
N GLU A 82 12.99 -11.73 -1.72
CA GLU A 82 12.26 -12.87 -2.27
C GLU A 82 11.46 -13.60 -1.18
N GLN A 83 12.03 -13.68 0.02
CA GLN A 83 11.38 -14.21 1.21
C GLN A 83 11.81 -13.46 2.48
N ARG A 84 10.92 -13.39 3.48
CA ARG A 84 11.19 -12.81 4.81
C ARG A 84 12.38 -13.48 5.51
N ALA A 85 12.72 -14.71 5.13
CA ALA A 85 13.86 -15.47 5.67
C ALA A 85 15.21 -14.83 5.33
N ASP A 86 15.30 -14.10 4.23
CA ASP A 86 16.54 -13.48 3.77
C ASP A 86 16.85 -12.19 4.52
N ILE A 87 15.90 -11.69 5.32
CA ILE A 87 16.05 -10.44 6.06
C ILE A 87 16.69 -10.73 7.42
N PRO A 88 17.89 -10.19 7.70
CA PRO A 88 18.47 -10.28 9.02
C PRO A 88 17.56 -9.62 10.05
N VAL A 89 17.40 -10.24 11.23
CA VAL A 89 16.59 -9.68 12.33
C VAL A 89 17.09 -8.30 12.74
N SER A 90 18.39 -8.03 12.61
CA SER A 90 18.98 -6.71 12.82
C SER A 90 18.29 -5.62 12.00
N THR A 91 17.80 -5.91 10.79
CA THR A 91 17.05 -4.94 9.97
C THR A 91 15.79 -4.42 10.69
N PHE A 92 15.05 -5.31 11.36
CA PHE A 92 13.86 -4.94 12.14
C PHE A 92 14.25 -4.19 13.42
N VAL A 93 15.31 -4.65 14.09
CA VAL A 93 15.81 -4.04 15.32
C VAL A 93 16.35 -2.62 15.04
N ASP A 94 17.12 -2.45 13.98
CA ASP A 94 17.70 -1.17 13.55
C ASP A 94 16.59 -0.19 13.15
N LEU A 95 15.58 -0.68 12.42
CA LEU A 95 14.38 0.08 12.07
C LEU A 95 13.69 0.64 13.33
N MET A 96 13.43 -0.21 14.33
CA MET A 96 12.79 0.22 15.59
C MET A 96 13.70 1.09 16.47
N THR A 97 15.02 0.86 16.44
CA THR A 97 16.01 1.62 17.21
C THR A 97 16.15 3.05 16.70
N GLN A 98 16.04 3.25 15.38
CA GLN A 98 16.14 4.56 14.76
C GLN A 98 14.85 5.38 14.89
N ALA A 99 13.73 4.76 15.26
CA ALA A 99 12.44 5.42 15.39
C ALA A 99 12.47 6.60 16.37
N ARG A 100 11.75 7.67 16.04
CA ARG A 100 11.62 8.89 16.83
C ARG A 100 10.17 9.29 17.07
N GLU A 101 9.28 9.06 16.11
CA GLU A 101 7.90 9.51 16.18
C GLU A 101 6.94 8.36 16.43
N ARG A 102 7.10 7.25 15.70
CA ARG A 102 6.19 6.11 15.78
C ARG A 102 6.84 4.77 15.49
N ILE A 103 6.34 3.74 16.15
CA ILE A 103 6.55 2.33 15.82
C ILE A 103 5.18 1.67 15.71
N GLU A 104 4.91 1.01 14.59
CA GLU A 104 3.63 0.32 14.35
C GLU A 104 3.90 -1.11 13.90
N VAL A 105 3.33 -2.08 14.60
CA VAL A 105 3.48 -3.51 14.29
C VAL A 105 2.09 -4.10 14.10
N LEU A 106 1.80 -4.61 12.90
CA LEU A 106 0.57 -5.34 12.59
C LEU A 106 0.92 -6.74 12.08
N VAL A 107 0.57 -7.73 12.88
CA VAL A 107 0.95 -9.12 12.65
C VAL A 107 -0.17 -10.05 13.12
N TYR A 108 -0.15 -11.30 12.69
CA TYR A 108 -0.81 -12.34 13.47
C TYR A 108 0.03 -12.72 14.69
N ALA A 109 1.32 -13.03 14.50
CA ALA A 109 2.17 -13.47 15.60
C ALA A 109 3.58 -12.84 15.61
N ALA A 110 4.35 -13.00 14.55
CA ALA A 110 5.73 -12.49 14.44
C ALA A 110 6.67 -12.84 15.62
N VAL A 111 6.47 -14.00 16.25
CA VAL A 111 7.23 -14.50 17.40
C VAL A 111 8.75 -14.51 17.17
N PHE A 112 9.19 -14.66 15.91
CA PHE A 112 10.60 -14.64 15.53
C PHE A 112 11.36 -13.39 16.03
N LEU A 113 10.69 -12.25 16.19
CA LEU A 113 11.33 -11.04 16.69
C LEU A 113 11.74 -11.17 18.16
N HIS A 114 10.87 -11.71 19.01
CA HIS A 114 11.18 -11.95 20.42
C HIS A 114 12.19 -13.09 20.60
N GLU A 115 12.09 -14.14 19.79
CA GLU A 115 13.03 -15.27 19.84
C GLU A 115 14.46 -14.87 19.45
N ALA A 116 14.60 -14.07 18.39
CA ALA A 116 15.91 -13.65 17.89
C ALA A 116 16.44 -12.39 18.58
N TYR A 117 15.57 -11.55 19.15
CA TYR A 117 15.95 -10.35 19.89
C TYR A 117 15.19 -10.26 21.22
N PRO A 118 15.68 -10.93 22.29
CA PRO A 118 15.00 -10.97 23.60
C PRO A 118 14.80 -9.61 24.26
N ARG A 119 15.58 -8.60 23.88
CA ARG A 119 15.46 -7.21 24.37
C ARG A 119 14.39 -6.37 23.66
N LEU A 120 13.57 -6.97 22.80
CA LEU A 120 12.57 -6.24 22.01
C LEU A 120 11.66 -5.35 22.88
N ASN A 121 11.15 -5.89 23.98
CA ASN A 121 10.28 -5.12 24.86
C ASN A 121 11.01 -3.95 25.53
N ASP A 122 12.28 -4.13 25.90
CA ASP A 122 13.09 -3.05 26.48
C ASP A 122 13.32 -1.94 25.45
N LEU A 123 13.64 -2.32 24.20
CA LEU A 123 13.78 -1.38 23.10
C LEU A 123 12.48 -0.57 22.89
N LEU A 124 11.32 -1.22 22.89
CA LEU A 124 10.04 -0.54 22.72
C LEU A 124 9.74 0.42 23.89
N ARG A 125 10.07 0.03 25.13
CA ARG A 125 9.97 0.92 26.30
C ARG A 125 10.91 2.12 26.20
N GLU A 126 12.16 1.90 25.80
CA GLU A 126 13.14 2.96 25.60
C GLU A 126 12.65 3.97 24.56
N ARG A 127 12.16 3.51 23.41
CA ARG A 127 11.60 4.39 22.36
C ARG A 127 10.37 5.14 22.86
N ALA A 128 9.47 4.47 23.58
CA ALA A 128 8.29 5.12 24.14
C ALA A 128 8.65 6.19 25.19
N ALA A 129 9.63 5.93 26.04
CA ALA A 129 10.16 6.89 27.00
C ALA A 129 10.80 8.11 26.32
N ASP A 130 11.41 7.91 25.15
CA ASP A 130 11.94 8.99 24.30
C ASP A 130 10.83 9.78 23.54
N GLY A 131 9.55 9.44 23.74
CA GLY A 131 8.40 10.13 23.13
C GLY A 131 7.82 9.49 21.88
N CYS A 132 8.32 8.32 21.47
CA CYS A 132 7.80 7.59 20.32
C CYS A 132 6.44 6.93 20.65
N THR A 133 5.46 7.06 19.75
CA THR A 133 4.19 6.34 19.90
C THR A 133 4.32 4.91 19.38
N VAL A 134 4.09 3.91 20.22
CA VAL A 134 4.19 2.49 19.86
C VAL A 134 2.80 1.85 19.81
N ARG A 135 2.42 1.31 18.66
CA ARG A 135 1.13 0.63 18.42
C ARG A 135 1.36 -0.80 17.94
N ILE A 136 0.87 -1.78 18.69
CA ILE A 136 1.10 -3.21 18.40
C ILE A 136 -0.26 -3.90 18.27
N ALA A 137 -0.53 -4.48 17.11
CA ALA A 137 -1.73 -5.25 16.81
C ALA A 137 -1.32 -6.70 16.48
N VAL A 138 -1.70 -7.63 17.36
CA VAL A 138 -1.49 -9.08 17.19
C VAL A 138 -2.79 -9.79 16.84
N GLY A 139 -2.70 -10.96 16.19
CA GLY A 139 -3.89 -11.72 15.81
C GLY A 139 -4.63 -12.25 17.02
N ASP A 140 -5.95 -12.17 16.99
CA ASP A 140 -6.81 -12.88 17.94
C ASP A 140 -6.87 -14.37 17.58
N ALA A 141 -6.36 -15.23 18.46
CA ALA A 141 -6.33 -16.67 18.26
C ALA A 141 -7.73 -17.31 18.15
N GLU A 142 -8.76 -16.65 18.69
CA GLU A 142 -10.14 -17.14 18.63
C GLU A 142 -10.89 -16.66 17.39
N SER A 143 -10.30 -15.76 16.60
CA SER A 143 -10.91 -15.26 15.37
C SER A 143 -10.97 -16.34 14.29
N SER A 144 -12.12 -16.44 13.63
CA SER A 144 -12.32 -17.31 12.46
C SER A 144 -11.35 -17.00 11.32
N ASN A 145 -10.92 -15.75 11.15
CA ASN A 145 -9.96 -15.36 10.10
C ASN A 145 -8.54 -15.87 10.40
N VAL A 146 -8.15 -15.86 11.68
CA VAL A 146 -6.86 -16.41 12.11
C VAL A 146 -6.85 -17.92 11.99
N GLN A 147 -7.93 -18.59 12.40
CA GLN A 147 -8.10 -20.03 12.25
C GLN A 147 -8.12 -20.46 10.78
N ALA A 148 -8.82 -19.71 9.92
CA ALA A 148 -8.83 -19.95 8.48
C ALA A 148 -7.41 -19.87 7.90
N ARG A 149 -6.64 -18.83 8.25
CA ARG A 149 -5.24 -18.73 7.85
C ARG A 149 -4.42 -19.94 8.31
N GLY A 150 -4.63 -20.40 9.54
CA GLY A 150 -3.95 -21.58 10.09
C GLY A 150 -4.22 -22.85 9.31
N GLN A 151 -5.45 -23.02 8.80
CA GLN A 151 -5.83 -24.15 7.95
C GLN A 151 -5.27 -24.04 6.53
N GLU A 152 -5.13 -22.82 6.01
CA GLU A 152 -4.56 -22.56 4.67
C GLU A 152 -3.05 -22.77 4.60
N GLU A 153 -2.31 -22.42 5.66
CA GLU A 153 -0.87 -22.65 5.73
C GLU A 153 -0.62 -24.16 5.70
N ARG A 154 -0.14 -24.69 4.56
CA ARG A 154 0.19 -26.12 4.37
C ARG A 154 1.38 -26.59 5.23
N PHE A 155 1.82 -25.76 6.18
CA PHE A 155 3.04 -25.88 6.97
C PHE A 155 2.72 -25.91 8.47
N GLY A 156 1.79 -26.79 8.85
CA GLY A 156 1.47 -27.13 10.24
C GLY A 156 0.35 -26.30 10.88
N HIS A 157 -0.28 -26.88 11.90
CA HIS A 157 -1.23 -26.19 12.78
C HIS A 157 -0.46 -25.28 13.76
N GLY A 158 -0.98 -24.10 14.08
CA GLY A 158 -0.46 -23.31 15.19
C GLY A 158 -0.23 -21.83 14.92
N ILE A 159 -0.91 -21.21 13.95
CA ILE A 159 -0.93 -19.74 13.94
C ILE A 159 -1.63 -19.22 15.19
N GLU A 160 -2.68 -19.91 15.65
CA GLU A 160 -3.45 -19.62 16.87
C GLU A 160 -2.53 -19.67 18.10
N SER A 161 -1.78 -20.77 18.25
CA SER A 161 -0.79 -20.91 19.34
C SER A 161 0.30 -19.84 19.27
N ARG A 162 0.77 -19.49 18.06
CA ARG A 162 1.76 -18.43 17.86
C ARG A 162 1.17 -17.05 18.18
N CYS A 163 -0.10 -16.78 17.88
CA CYS A 163 -0.80 -15.56 18.26
C CYS A 163 -0.88 -15.43 19.79
N ARG A 164 -1.27 -16.52 20.49
CA ARG A 164 -1.27 -16.55 21.97
C ARG A 164 0.13 -16.30 22.54
N LEU A 165 1.16 -16.91 21.96
CA LEU A 165 2.55 -16.71 22.38
C LEU A 165 3.03 -15.28 22.15
N ALA A 166 2.74 -14.70 20.99
CA ALA A 166 3.06 -13.30 20.70
C ALA A 166 2.38 -12.35 21.70
N LEU A 167 1.08 -12.59 21.99
CA LEU A 167 0.35 -11.82 22.98
C LEU A 167 1.00 -11.92 24.37
N MET A 168 1.39 -13.13 24.81
CA MET A 168 2.11 -13.32 26.08
C MET A 168 3.42 -12.54 26.13
N HIS A 169 4.19 -12.50 25.02
CA HIS A 169 5.43 -11.71 24.96
C HIS A 169 5.18 -10.21 25.05
N TYR A 170 4.10 -9.68 24.46
CA TYR A 170 3.80 -8.25 24.50
C TYR A 170 3.02 -7.81 25.74
N ARG A 171 2.34 -8.72 26.46
CA ARG A 171 1.58 -8.39 27.70
C ARG A 171 2.33 -7.51 28.71
N PRO A 172 3.64 -7.69 28.98
CA PRO A 172 4.41 -6.83 29.88
C PRO A 172 4.55 -5.36 29.43
N LEU A 173 4.04 -4.99 28.24
CA LEU A 173 3.99 -3.61 27.76
C LEU A 173 2.65 -2.93 28.04
N VAL A 174 1.61 -3.67 28.45
CA VAL A 174 0.29 -3.09 28.74
C VAL A 174 0.41 -2.13 29.92
N GLY A 175 -0.07 -0.89 29.74
CA GLY A 175 0.00 0.18 30.73
C GLY A 175 1.31 0.96 30.74
N VAL A 176 2.29 0.62 29.89
CA VAL A 176 3.47 1.47 29.67
C VAL A 176 3.04 2.73 28.90
N PRO A 177 3.30 3.95 29.41
CA PRO A 177 2.98 5.19 28.69
C PRO A 177 3.61 5.21 27.28
N GLY A 178 2.81 5.59 26.29
CA GLY A 178 3.25 5.64 24.88
C GLY A 178 3.17 4.30 24.14
N ILE A 179 2.80 3.20 24.80
CA ILE A 179 2.61 1.89 24.16
C ILE A 179 1.16 1.43 24.27
N GLU A 180 0.57 1.07 23.13
CA GLU A 180 -0.75 0.45 23.06
C GLU A 180 -0.68 -0.93 22.39
N LEU A 181 -1.32 -1.91 23.01
CA LEU A 181 -1.41 -3.28 22.54
C LEU A 181 -2.88 -3.64 22.26
N ARG A 182 -3.16 -4.14 21.06
CA ARG A 182 -4.48 -4.59 20.63
C ARG A 182 -4.43 -5.99 20.02
N THR A 183 -5.55 -6.69 20.07
CA THR A 183 -5.82 -7.90 19.30
C THR A 183 -6.71 -7.57 18.10
N HIS A 184 -6.54 -8.25 16.98
CA HIS A 184 -7.40 -8.07 15.80
C HIS A 184 -7.78 -9.41 15.17
N GLY A 185 -9.01 -9.49 14.69
CA GLY A 185 -9.53 -10.66 13.98
C GLY A 185 -9.65 -10.45 12.47
N THR A 186 -8.93 -9.50 11.87
CA THR A 186 -9.09 -9.16 10.44
C THR A 186 -8.50 -10.23 9.52
N THR A 187 -9.02 -10.35 8.30
CA THR A 187 -8.31 -11.09 7.23
C THR A 187 -7.06 -10.30 6.86
N LEU A 188 -5.90 -10.78 7.30
CA LEU A 188 -4.65 -10.05 7.12
C LEU A 188 -3.97 -10.41 5.78
N TYR A 189 -3.82 -9.42 4.90
CA TYR A 189 -3.15 -9.59 3.59
C TYR A 189 -1.63 -9.38 3.65
N ASN A 190 -1.14 -8.76 4.71
CA ASN A 190 0.27 -8.47 4.92
C ASN A 190 0.53 -8.19 6.40
N SER A 191 1.74 -8.51 6.85
CA SER A 191 2.23 -7.99 8.12
C SER A 191 3.03 -6.71 7.88
N LEU A 192 2.89 -5.74 8.78
CA LEU A 192 3.49 -4.42 8.67
C LEU A 192 4.38 -4.17 9.88
N TYR A 193 5.59 -3.68 9.61
CA TYR A 193 6.51 -3.17 10.62
C TYR A 193 6.96 -1.79 10.19
N ARG A 194 6.40 -0.76 10.83
CA ARG A 194 6.68 0.63 10.51
C ARG A 194 7.53 1.25 11.61
N ALA A 195 8.51 2.04 11.22
CA ALA A 195 9.12 3.05 12.06
C ALA A 195 9.21 4.34 11.26
N ASP A 196 8.56 5.40 11.75
CA ASP A 196 8.53 6.72 11.12
C ASP A 196 8.18 6.69 9.61
N ASP A 197 9.16 6.98 8.75
CA ASP A 197 9.10 7.06 7.29
C ASP A 197 9.46 5.73 6.59
N GLN A 198 9.73 4.66 7.34
CA GLN A 198 10.12 3.36 6.81
C GLN A 198 9.13 2.27 7.20
N LEU A 199 8.92 1.32 6.28
CA LEU A 199 7.93 0.27 6.41
C LEU A 199 8.40 -1.02 5.76
N LEU A 200 8.44 -2.11 6.52
CA LEU A 200 8.57 -3.47 6.00
C LEU A 200 7.17 -4.07 5.85
N VAL A 201 6.83 -4.42 4.61
CA VAL A 201 5.56 -5.05 4.26
C VAL A 201 5.86 -6.52 3.95
N ASN A 202 5.48 -7.44 4.82
CA ASN A 202 5.57 -8.88 4.55
C ASN A 202 4.28 -9.34 3.89
N ALA A 203 4.28 -9.57 2.58
CA ALA A 203 3.07 -9.89 1.83
C ALA A 203 2.65 -11.33 2.07
N HIS A 204 1.41 -11.54 2.52
CA HIS A 204 0.93 -12.90 2.76
C HIS A 204 0.56 -13.54 1.43
N VAL A 205 1.15 -14.71 1.17
CA VAL A 205 0.85 -15.52 -0.01
C VAL A 205 -0.04 -16.67 0.44
N TRP A 206 -1.11 -16.92 -0.31
CA TRP A 206 -2.03 -18.02 0.00
C TRP A 206 -1.30 -19.36 -0.06
N GLY A 207 -1.49 -20.20 0.96
CA GLY A 207 -0.85 -21.53 1.06
C GLY A 207 0.62 -21.52 1.50
N ALA A 208 1.28 -20.37 1.57
CA ALA A 208 2.66 -20.23 2.05
C ALA A 208 2.67 -19.61 3.44
N ASN A 209 3.62 -20.04 4.28
CA ASN A 209 3.83 -19.39 5.59
C ASN A 209 4.47 -18.00 5.41
N ALA A 210 4.32 -17.13 6.41
CA ALA A 210 4.95 -15.82 6.41
C ALA A 210 6.49 -15.85 6.43
N TYR A 211 7.09 -17.04 6.65
CA TYR A 211 8.54 -17.24 6.65
C TYR A 211 9.10 -17.17 5.21
N GLY A 212 8.45 -17.84 4.26
CA GLY A 212 8.84 -17.90 2.85
C GLY A 212 8.17 -16.86 1.95
N ALA A 213 7.50 -15.85 2.52
CA ALA A 213 6.73 -14.87 1.76
C ALA A 213 7.56 -13.60 1.46
N PRO A 214 7.34 -12.92 0.32
CA PRO A 214 8.14 -11.79 -0.10
C PRO A 214 7.91 -10.56 0.76
N VAL A 215 8.94 -9.72 0.88
CA VAL A 215 8.91 -8.50 1.69
C VAL A 215 9.39 -7.32 0.87
N TRP A 216 8.65 -6.23 0.93
CA TRP A 216 9.02 -4.94 0.35
C TRP A 216 9.44 -4.03 1.50
N HIS A 217 10.63 -3.42 1.40
CA HIS A 217 11.05 -2.34 2.26
C HIS A 217 10.75 -1.02 1.56
N LEU A 218 9.83 -0.27 2.14
CA LEU A 218 9.40 1.02 1.64
C LEU A 218 9.97 2.15 2.50
N ARG A 219 10.32 3.25 1.84
CA ARG A 219 10.56 4.55 2.45
C ARG A 219 9.58 5.56 1.86
N ARG A 220 8.88 6.31 2.71
CA ARG A 220 7.89 7.31 2.30
C ARG A 220 8.53 8.32 1.35
N ASN A 221 7.91 8.56 0.19
CA ASN A 221 8.40 9.55 -0.78
C ASN A 221 7.24 10.33 -1.39
N GLY A 222 6.87 11.43 -0.74
CA GLY A 222 5.70 12.23 -1.07
C GLY A 222 4.40 11.67 -0.45
N GLU A 223 3.27 12.24 -0.87
CA GLU A 223 1.95 11.86 -0.36
C GLU A 223 1.20 10.96 -1.35
N GLY A 224 0.36 10.07 -0.82
CA GLY A 224 -0.52 9.20 -1.62
C GLY A 224 0.20 8.03 -2.32
N GLY A 225 1.39 7.67 -1.83
CA GLY A 225 2.20 6.55 -2.34
C GLY A 225 1.77 5.18 -1.81
N MET A 226 2.59 4.17 -2.10
CA MET A 226 2.45 2.81 -1.54
C MET A 226 2.60 2.85 -0.02
N PHE A 227 3.57 3.62 0.48
CA PHE A 227 3.79 3.78 1.92
C PHE A 227 2.51 4.25 2.63
N ASP A 228 1.89 5.32 2.14
CA ASP A 228 0.67 5.88 2.72
C ASP A 228 -0.51 4.91 2.61
N THR A 229 -0.58 4.13 1.52
CA THR A 229 -1.61 3.10 1.32
C THR A 229 -1.52 2.01 2.40
N TYR A 230 -0.32 1.49 2.66
CA TYR A 230 -0.14 0.49 3.72
C TYR A 230 -0.29 1.11 5.12
N GLY A 231 0.11 2.37 5.32
CA GLY A 231 -0.16 3.11 6.56
C GLY A 231 -1.66 3.25 6.84
N GLN A 232 -2.47 3.61 5.84
CA GLN A 232 -3.93 3.66 5.95
C GLN A 232 -4.54 2.28 6.21
N SER A 233 -3.97 1.22 5.61
CA SER A 233 -4.35 -0.16 5.91
C SER A 233 -4.10 -0.51 7.37
N PHE A 234 -2.96 -0.10 7.94
CA PHE A 234 -2.70 -0.25 9.38
C PHE A 234 -3.77 0.47 10.21
N ASP A 235 -4.03 1.75 9.91
CA ASP A 235 -4.98 2.55 10.68
C ASP A 235 -6.42 1.99 10.61
N ALA A 236 -6.82 1.43 9.46
CA ALA A 236 -8.11 0.77 9.29
C ALA A 236 -8.24 -0.48 10.18
N VAL A 237 -7.21 -1.33 10.23
CA VAL A 237 -7.19 -2.51 11.12
C VAL A 237 -7.16 -2.06 12.58
N TRP A 238 -6.33 -1.06 12.90
CA TRP A 238 -6.19 -0.52 14.25
C TRP A 238 -7.51 0.00 14.81
N ALA A 239 -8.29 0.71 13.99
CA ALA A 239 -9.58 1.29 14.38
C ALA A 239 -10.60 0.23 14.84
N THR A 240 -10.52 -0.99 14.31
CA THR A 240 -11.41 -2.11 14.67
C THR A 240 -10.79 -3.11 15.66
N ALA A 241 -9.50 -2.95 15.97
CA ALA A 241 -8.79 -3.84 16.89
C ALA A 241 -9.20 -3.56 18.34
N GLU A 242 -9.20 -4.61 19.16
CA GLU A 242 -9.64 -4.56 20.55
C GLU A 242 -8.46 -4.34 21.51
N PRO A 243 -8.50 -3.36 22.41
CA PRO A 243 -7.45 -3.15 23.40
C PRO A 243 -7.25 -4.35 24.32
N VAL A 244 -5.99 -4.72 24.55
CA VAL A 244 -5.63 -5.72 25.56
C VAL A 244 -5.61 -5.05 26.93
N GLN A 245 -6.43 -5.53 27.84
CA GLN A 245 -6.48 -5.02 29.21
C GLN A 245 -5.38 -5.63 30.09
N GLN A 246 -4.95 -4.89 31.12
CA GLN A 246 -4.17 -5.47 32.21
C GLN A 246 -5.06 -6.53 32.88
N GLU A 247 -4.56 -7.75 33.02
CA GLU A 247 -5.17 -8.72 33.94
C GLU A 247 -4.87 -8.23 35.37
N GLU A 248 -5.91 -8.15 36.21
CA GLU A 248 -5.82 -7.77 37.63
C GLU A 248 -4.94 -8.73 38.45
#